data_AF-X1U1F2-F1
#
_entry.id   AF-X1U1F2-F1
#
_cell.length_a   1.000
_cell.length_b   1.000
_cell.length_c   1.000
_cell.angle_alpha   90.00
_cell.angle_beta   90.00
_cell.angle_gamma   90.00
#
_symmetry.space_group_name_H-M   'P 1'
#
loop_
_entity.id
_entity.type
_entity.pdbx_description
1 polymer ?
#
loop_
_entity_poly.entity_id
_entity_poly.type
_entity_poly.pdbx_seq_one_letter_code
_entity_poly.pdbx_strand_id
1 'polypeptide(L)'
;MIGFGLEIVLDAVENSIADKAGPMLSMLQSTGELPAWLSGYVTELQNPTDQGSAVGLSGMAMGAASQMSSALLAPILRKINYAIDRTSQSARLSPGENFAARWRFPEYLGQLGDGLRDLGYGEEIEPVLEGLLRPRLSGAEGIRAAWLDNEDPGAVLAELKARGYLAKDIERLVTLLELRPGPTDLVRFGVREAWRDDVA
;
A
#
# COMPACT_ATOMS: atom_id res chain seq x y z
N MET A 1 26.78 49.23 -9.69
CA MET A 1 25.80 48.97 -8.59
C MET A 1 24.87 47.78 -8.83
N ILE A 2 24.94 47.07 -9.98
CA ILE A 2 24.14 45.85 -10.20
C ILE A 2 24.81 44.59 -9.58
N GLY A 3 26.14 44.58 -9.42
CA GLY A 3 26.88 43.44 -8.86
C GLY A 3 26.58 43.12 -7.39
N PHE A 4 26.43 44.15 -6.54
CA PHE A 4 26.30 43.98 -5.09
C PHE A 4 24.99 43.29 -4.66
N GLY A 5 23.89 43.52 -5.39
CA GLY A 5 22.61 42.88 -5.10
C GLY A 5 22.52 41.43 -5.58
N LEU A 6 23.29 41.08 -6.62
CA LEU A 6 23.34 39.72 -7.16
C LEU A 6 24.14 38.79 -6.25
N GLU A 7 25.27 39.26 -5.73
CA GLU A 7 26.11 38.53 -4.77
C GLU A 7 25.33 38.13 -3.51
N ILE A 8 24.55 39.06 -2.92
CA ILE A 8 23.74 38.77 -1.72
C ILE A 8 22.66 37.71 -1.99
N VAL A 9 22.04 37.73 -3.17
CA VAL A 9 21.00 36.75 -3.52
C VAL A 9 21.62 35.39 -3.82
N LEU A 10 22.77 35.35 -4.49
CA LEU A 10 23.49 34.12 -4.77
C LEU A 10 24.01 33.48 -3.48
N ASP A 11 24.61 34.26 -2.58
CA ASP A 11 25.07 33.79 -1.27
C ASP A 11 23.89 33.25 -0.43
N ALA A 12 22.73 33.92 -0.46
CA ALA A 12 21.54 33.46 0.27
C ALA A 12 20.96 32.16 -0.29
N VAL A 13 20.96 32.00 -1.62
CA VAL A 13 20.51 30.77 -2.29
C VAL A 13 21.50 29.63 -2.06
N GLU A 14 22.80 29.91 -2.14
CA GLU A 14 23.87 28.93 -1.97
C GLU A 14 23.88 28.39 -0.53
N ASN A 15 23.82 29.26 0.48
CA ASN A 15 23.72 28.85 1.88
C ASN A 15 22.41 28.09 2.17
N SER A 16 21.27 28.53 1.62
CA SER A 16 19.98 27.86 1.81
C SER A 16 19.94 26.47 1.15
N ILE A 17 20.57 26.32 -0.02
CA ILE A 17 20.65 25.03 -0.71
C ILE A 17 21.64 24.11 0.00
N ALA A 18 22.82 24.59 0.40
CA ALA A 18 23.81 23.77 1.11
C ALA A 18 23.23 23.21 2.42
N ASP A 19 22.58 24.05 3.23
CA ASP A 19 21.97 23.64 4.51
C ASP A 19 20.81 22.65 4.31
N LYS A 20 19.95 22.88 3.32
CA LYS A 20 18.75 22.04 3.11
C LYS A 20 19.04 20.77 2.32
N ALA A 21 19.97 20.82 1.37
CA ALA A 21 20.35 19.67 0.55
C ALA A 21 21.41 18.79 1.24
N GLY A 22 22.17 19.33 2.20
CA GLY A 22 23.23 18.63 2.92
C GLY A 22 22.83 17.24 3.44
N PRO A 23 21.70 17.08 4.15
CA PRO A 23 21.23 15.77 4.61
C PRO A 23 20.94 14.79 3.47
N MET A 24 20.33 15.28 2.38
CA MET A 24 20.00 14.47 1.22
C MET A 24 21.26 14.04 0.45
N LEU A 25 22.22 14.95 0.27
CA LEU A 25 23.52 14.67 -0.36
C LEU A 25 24.37 13.69 0.47
N SER A 26 24.33 13.82 1.80
CA SER A 26 25.01 12.89 2.72
C SER A 26 24.38 11.50 2.66
N MET A 27 23.05 11.42 2.60
CA MET A 27 22.33 10.16 2.39
C MET A 27 22.76 9.50 1.08
N LEU A 28 22.89 10.28 -0.01
CA LEU A 28 23.34 9.76 -1.30
C LEU A 28 24.77 9.23 -1.27
N GLN A 29 25.71 9.97 -0.67
CA GLN A 29 27.09 9.49 -0.52
C GLN A 29 27.17 8.22 0.33
N SER A 30 26.37 8.11 1.39
CA SER A 30 26.38 6.95 2.29
C SER A 30 25.99 5.64 1.60
N THR A 31 25.29 5.71 0.46
CA THR A 31 24.98 4.51 -0.33
C THR A 31 26.22 3.87 -0.96
N GLY A 32 27.28 4.63 -1.21
CA GLY A 32 28.49 4.15 -1.91
C GLY A 32 28.28 3.82 -3.38
N GLU A 33 27.11 4.11 -3.94
CA GLU A 33 26.72 3.70 -5.30
C GLU A 33 26.81 4.83 -6.34
N LEU A 34 27.32 6.00 -5.95
CA LEU A 34 27.47 7.13 -6.84
C LEU A 34 28.62 6.90 -7.84
N PRO A 35 28.40 7.11 -9.15
CA PRO A 35 29.50 7.13 -10.12
C PRO A 35 30.58 8.13 -9.71
N ALA A 36 31.86 7.83 -9.98
CA ALA A 36 32.99 8.65 -9.54
C ALA A 36 32.86 10.14 -9.93
N TRP A 37 32.34 10.43 -11.13
CA TRP A 37 32.12 11.79 -11.61
C TRP A 37 31.05 12.54 -10.79
N LEU A 38 30.02 11.84 -10.30
CA LEU A 38 28.93 12.42 -9.51
C LEU A 38 29.35 12.56 -8.04
N SER A 39 30.16 11.63 -7.52
CA SER A 39 30.72 11.72 -6.17
C SER A 39 31.58 12.97 -6.00
N GLY A 40 32.44 13.29 -6.98
CA GLY A 40 33.21 14.54 -6.98
C GLY A 40 32.29 15.77 -6.97
N TYR A 41 31.23 15.74 -7.78
CA TYR A 41 30.26 16.82 -7.86
C TYR A 41 29.47 17.04 -6.56
N VAL A 42 29.03 15.95 -5.92
CA VAL A 42 28.30 16.01 -4.64
C VAL A 42 29.20 16.49 -3.50
N THR A 43 30.49 16.10 -3.52
CA THR A 43 31.47 16.56 -2.53
C THR A 43 31.77 18.05 -2.68
N GLU A 44 31.88 18.54 -3.92
CA GLU A 44 32.04 19.96 -4.22
C GLU A 44 30.78 20.76 -3.85
N LEU A 45 29.57 20.22 -4.06
CA LEU A 45 28.33 20.85 -3.61
C LEU A 45 28.19 20.91 -2.08
N GLN A 46 28.75 19.94 -1.35
CA GLN A 46 28.76 19.95 0.11
C GLN A 46 29.80 20.92 0.68
N ASN A 47 30.92 21.10 -0.01
CA ASN A 47 32.01 21.98 0.39
C ASN A 47 32.44 22.83 -0.82
N PRO A 48 31.67 23.87 -1.19
CA PRO A 48 32.01 24.71 -2.33
C PRO A 48 33.36 25.39 -2.06
N THR A 49 34.39 25.04 -2.84
CA THR A 49 35.75 25.55 -2.61
C THR A 49 36.07 26.82 -3.39
N ASP A 50 35.26 27.18 -4.40
CA ASP A 50 35.55 28.32 -5.28
C ASP A 50 34.26 29.05 -5.74
N GLN A 51 34.19 30.38 -5.56
CA GLN A 51 33.03 31.20 -5.94
C GLN A 51 32.77 31.17 -7.47
N GLY A 52 33.83 30.95 -8.27
CA GLY A 52 33.72 30.84 -9.72
C GLY A 52 33.16 29.51 -10.20
N SER A 53 33.37 28.43 -9.44
CA SER A 53 32.84 27.10 -9.80
C SER A 53 31.33 27.04 -9.55
N ALA A 54 30.83 27.69 -8.48
CA ALA A 54 29.41 27.77 -8.16
C ALA A 54 28.56 28.40 -9.30
N VAL A 55 29.04 29.48 -9.91
CA VAL A 55 28.33 30.21 -11.00
C VAL A 55 28.46 29.49 -12.35
N GLY A 56 29.63 28.92 -12.66
CA GLY A 56 29.84 28.15 -13.89
C GLY A 56 29.10 26.81 -13.90
N LEU A 57 29.08 26.12 -12.76
CA LEU A 57 28.37 24.86 -12.56
C LEU A 57 26.87 25.05 -12.59
N SER A 58 26.32 26.10 -11.99
CA SER A 58 24.88 26.37 -12.04
C SER A 58 24.38 26.65 -13.47
N GLY A 59 25.16 27.39 -14.28
CA GLY A 59 24.80 27.68 -15.68
C GLY A 59 24.92 26.48 -16.63
N MET A 60 26.01 25.70 -16.55
CA MET A 60 26.20 24.52 -17.41
C MET A 60 25.40 23.31 -16.95
N ALA A 61 25.21 23.13 -15.65
CA ALA A 61 24.36 22.05 -15.12
C ALA A 61 22.91 22.26 -15.51
N MET A 62 22.35 23.48 -15.50
CA MET A 62 20.96 23.66 -15.92
C MET A 62 20.72 23.33 -17.41
N GLY A 63 21.68 23.65 -18.29
CA GLY A 63 21.57 23.37 -19.72
C GLY A 63 21.80 21.89 -20.09
N ALA A 64 22.89 21.29 -19.61
CA ALA A 64 23.22 19.90 -19.92
C ALA A 64 22.41 18.89 -19.08
N ALA A 65 22.10 19.22 -17.82
CA ALA A 65 21.24 18.41 -16.95
C ALA A 65 19.74 18.64 -17.20
N SER A 66 19.34 19.30 -18.29
CA SER A 66 17.96 19.23 -18.79
C SER A 66 17.81 18.12 -19.85
N GLN A 67 18.83 17.93 -20.71
CA GLN A 67 18.75 17.00 -21.84
C GLN A 67 19.46 15.65 -21.64
N MET A 68 20.60 15.60 -20.91
CA MET A 68 21.32 14.34 -20.65
C MET A 68 20.91 13.70 -19.31
N SER A 69 20.31 14.49 -18.43
CA SER A 69 19.92 14.07 -17.08
C SER A 69 18.85 12.99 -17.08
N SER A 70 17.85 13.05 -17.95
CA SER A 70 16.74 12.11 -17.90
C SER A 70 17.18 10.67 -18.19
N ALA A 71 18.10 10.46 -19.13
CA ALA A 71 18.61 9.12 -19.47
C ALA A 71 19.74 8.63 -18.56
N LEU A 72 20.69 9.50 -18.18
CA LEU A 72 21.82 9.13 -17.32
C LEU A 72 21.48 9.14 -15.82
N LEU A 73 20.57 10.00 -15.39
CA LEU A 73 20.09 10.01 -14.01
C LEU A 73 18.96 9.01 -13.79
N ALA A 74 18.24 8.52 -14.81
CA ALA A 74 17.18 7.54 -14.58
C ALA A 74 17.64 6.31 -13.75
N PRO A 75 18.80 5.68 -14.01
CA PRO A 75 19.31 4.59 -13.16
C PRO A 75 19.64 5.05 -11.73
N ILE A 76 20.18 6.26 -11.57
CA ILE A 76 20.55 6.83 -10.27
C ILE A 76 19.28 7.18 -9.48
N LEU A 77 18.35 7.93 -10.08
CA LEU A 77 17.03 8.25 -9.52
C LEU A 77 16.25 6.98 -9.18
N ARG A 78 16.37 5.90 -9.94
CA ARG A 78 15.75 4.62 -9.58
C ARG A 78 16.37 4.02 -8.31
N LYS A 79 17.68 4.11 -8.13
CA LYS A 79 18.37 3.67 -6.90
C LYS A 79 18.02 4.56 -5.70
N ILE A 80 17.91 5.86 -5.92
CA ILE A 80 17.47 6.83 -4.90
C ILE A 80 16.02 6.53 -4.51
N ASN A 81 15.13 6.39 -5.49
CA ASN A 81 13.74 5.99 -5.26
C ASN A 81 13.70 4.64 -4.55
N TYR A 82 14.53 3.66 -4.91
CA TYR A 82 14.59 2.38 -4.22
C TYR A 82 15.09 2.51 -2.77
N ALA A 83 16.10 3.34 -2.50
CA ALA A 83 16.60 3.59 -1.15
C ALA A 83 15.57 4.35 -0.30
N ILE A 84 14.88 5.31 -0.90
CA ILE A 84 13.74 6.01 -0.29
C ILE A 84 12.61 5.03 -0.07
N ASP A 85 12.22 4.21 -1.04
CA ASP A 85 11.16 3.20 -0.96
C ASP A 85 11.48 2.16 0.12
N ARG A 86 12.75 1.75 0.24
CA ARG A 86 13.21 0.81 1.26
C ARG A 86 13.16 1.41 2.66
N THR A 87 13.54 2.68 2.82
CA THR A 87 13.52 3.36 4.13
C THR A 87 12.13 3.85 4.51
N SER A 88 11.37 4.35 3.56
CA SER A 88 9.96 4.77 3.72
C SER A 88 8.98 3.60 3.77
N GLN A 89 9.45 2.40 3.41
CA GLN A 89 8.62 1.21 3.20
C GLN A 89 7.46 1.50 2.25
N SER A 90 7.72 2.04 1.05
CA SER A 90 6.64 2.52 0.16
C SER A 90 5.71 1.40 -0.33
N ALA A 91 6.18 0.15 -0.33
CA ALA A 91 5.35 -1.04 -0.51
C ALA A 91 4.64 -1.41 0.80
N ARG A 92 3.76 -0.53 1.29
CA ARG A 92 2.85 -0.86 2.40
C ARG A 92 1.68 -1.65 1.84
N LEU A 93 1.32 -2.72 2.55
CA LEU A 93 0.04 -3.37 2.30
C LEU A 93 -1.07 -2.35 2.55
N SER A 94 -2.06 -2.30 1.66
CA SER A 94 -3.31 -1.59 1.93
C SER A 94 -3.99 -2.20 3.18
N PRO A 95 -4.96 -1.52 3.82
CA PRO A 95 -5.68 -2.09 4.95
C PRO A 95 -6.30 -3.46 4.61
N GLY A 96 -6.91 -3.60 3.44
CA GLY A 96 -7.46 -4.86 2.95
C GLY A 96 -6.42 -5.99 2.87
N GLU A 97 -5.24 -5.68 2.36
CA GLU A 97 -4.14 -6.64 2.25
C GLU A 97 -3.54 -6.99 3.62
N ASN A 98 -3.44 -6.02 4.54
CA ASN A 98 -3.02 -6.27 5.92
C ASN A 98 -3.96 -7.27 6.61
N PHE A 99 -5.28 -7.06 6.53
CA PHE A 99 -6.24 -7.99 7.12
C PHE A 99 -6.26 -9.35 6.40
N ALA A 100 -6.12 -9.37 5.07
CA ALA A 100 -5.99 -10.62 4.33
C ALA A 100 -4.73 -11.42 4.74
N ALA A 101 -3.60 -10.74 4.95
CA ALA A 101 -2.38 -11.33 5.46
C ALA A 101 -2.57 -11.84 6.90
N ARG A 102 -3.26 -11.09 7.75
CA ARG A 102 -3.61 -11.45 9.13
C ARG A 102 -4.28 -12.82 9.24
N TRP A 103 -5.28 -13.07 8.40
CA TRP A 103 -6.03 -14.33 8.44
C TRP A 103 -5.27 -15.50 7.83
N ARG A 104 -4.31 -15.24 6.94
CA ARG A 104 -3.48 -16.27 6.30
C ARG A 104 -2.25 -16.64 7.12
N PHE A 105 -1.66 -15.66 7.81
CA PHE A 105 -0.39 -15.79 8.52
C PHE A 105 -0.48 -15.13 9.91
N PRO A 106 -1.19 -15.78 10.87
CA PRO A 106 -1.44 -15.22 12.19
C PRO A 106 -0.15 -14.92 12.99
N GLU A 107 0.96 -15.58 12.68
CA GLU A 107 2.27 -15.32 13.29
C GLU A 107 2.81 -13.90 13.06
N TYR A 108 2.32 -13.19 12.02
CA TYR A 108 2.71 -11.80 11.74
C TYR A 108 1.72 -10.76 12.30
N LEU A 109 0.78 -11.18 13.17
CA LEU A 109 -0.23 -10.32 13.80
C LEU A 109 0.35 -9.03 14.42
N GLY A 110 1.49 -9.14 15.11
CA GLY A 110 2.12 -7.99 15.78
C GLY A 110 2.59 -6.91 14.79
N GLN A 111 3.01 -7.29 13.59
CA GLN A 111 3.54 -6.36 12.58
C GLN A 111 2.42 -5.62 11.82
N LEU A 112 1.20 -6.17 11.83
CA LEU A 112 0.06 -5.61 11.12
C LEU A 112 -0.54 -4.39 11.81
N GLY A 113 -0.54 -4.37 13.14
CA GLY A 113 -0.97 -3.21 13.92
C GLY A 113 -0.04 -2.01 13.72
N ASP A 114 1.26 -2.25 13.50
CA ASP A 114 2.22 -1.20 13.12
C ASP A 114 1.90 -0.68 11.70
N GLY A 115 1.62 -1.58 10.75
CA GLY A 115 1.28 -1.20 9.36
C GLY A 115 0.03 -0.31 9.25
N LEU A 116 -1.02 -0.56 10.03
CA LEU A 116 -2.21 0.31 10.06
C LEU A 116 -1.91 1.67 10.69
N ARG A 117 -1.13 1.71 11.78
CA ARG A 117 -0.69 2.95 12.43
C ARG A 117 0.17 3.80 11.50
N ASP A 118 1.06 3.17 10.73
CA ASP A 118 1.90 3.84 9.72
C ASP A 118 1.07 4.45 8.58
N LEU A 119 -0.10 3.89 8.29
CA LEU A 119 -1.08 4.43 7.34
C LEU A 119 -1.96 5.54 7.95
N GLY A 120 -1.77 5.87 9.23
CA GLY A 120 -2.51 6.92 9.94
C GLY A 120 -3.83 6.45 10.54
N TYR A 121 -4.09 5.15 10.63
CA TYR A 121 -5.27 4.61 11.29
C TYR A 121 -5.03 4.46 12.80
N GLY A 122 -5.96 4.93 13.62
CA GLY A 122 -5.94 4.74 15.08
C GLY A 122 -6.31 3.32 15.51
N GLU A 123 -5.96 2.94 16.75
CA GLU A 123 -6.27 1.61 17.29
C GLU A 123 -7.79 1.37 17.37
N GLU A 124 -8.58 2.43 17.50
CA GLU A 124 -10.03 2.39 17.57
C GLU A 124 -10.71 1.95 16.26
N ILE A 125 -10.06 2.15 15.10
CA ILE A 125 -10.65 1.78 13.80
C ILE A 125 -10.33 0.34 13.39
N GLU A 126 -9.28 -0.25 13.97
CA GLU A 126 -8.88 -1.63 13.71
C GLU A 126 -10.04 -2.63 13.86
N PRO A 127 -10.81 -2.67 14.96
CA PRO A 127 -11.92 -3.61 15.09
C PRO A 127 -13.05 -3.36 14.08
N VAL A 128 -13.23 -2.12 13.63
CA VAL A 128 -14.23 -1.75 12.61
C VAL A 128 -13.79 -2.29 11.25
N LEU A 129 -12.55 -2.05 10.86
CA LEU A 129 -11.98 -2.55 9.60
C LEU A 129 -11.91 -4.08 9.60
N GLU A 130 -11.53 -4.71 10.72
CA GLU A 130 -11.55 -6.17 10.85
C GLU A 130 -12.95 -6.71 10.59
N GLY A 131 -13.97 -6.11 11.22
CA GLY A 131 -15.37 -6.47 11.00
C GLY A 131 -15.79 -6.36 9.53
N LEU A 132 -15.42 -5.27 8.86
CA LEU A 132 -15.79 -5.01 7.46
C LEU A 132 -15.07 -5.92 6.46
N LEU A 133 -13.78 -6.14 6.67
CA LEU A 133 -12.93 -6.84 5.71
C LEU A 133 -12.95 -8.36 5.91
N ARG A 134 -13.38 -8.85 7.08
CA ARG A 134 -13.40 -10.28 7.40
C ARG A 134 -14.05 -11.09 6.27
N PRO A 135 -13.41 -12.18 5.80
CA PRO A 135 -14.00 -13.03 4.78
C PRO A 135 -15.24 -13.65 5.40
N ARG A 136 -16.37 -13.48 4.72
CA ARG A 136 -17.68 -13.97 5.16
C ARG A 136 -18.30 -14.76 4.03
N LEU A 137 -19.12 -15.75 4.39
CA LEU A 137 -19.99 -16.43 3.44
C LEU A 137 -20.89 -15.42 2.74
N SER A 138 -21.25 -15.67 1.48
CA SER A 138 -22.27 -14.87 0.80
C SER A 138 -23.59 -14.88 1.58
N GLY A 139 -24.50 -13.92 1.36
CA GLY A 139 -25.77 -13.87 2.10
C GLY A 139 -26.56 -15.18 2.02
N ALA A 140 -26.62 -15.78 0.83
CA ALA A 140 -27.30 -17.07 0.61
C ALA A 140 -26.59 -18.24 1.30
N GLU A 141 -25.26 -18.30 1.20
CA GLU A 141 -24.47 -19.36 1.85
C GLU A 141 -24.50 -19.25 3.37
N GLY A 142 -24.50 -18.03 3.91
CA GLY A 142 -24.61 -17.77 5.35
C GLY A 142 -25.95 -18.25 5.91
N ILE A 143 -27.07 -17.92 5.25
CA ILE A 143 -28.40 -18.42 5.65
C ILE A 143 -28.44 -19.94 5.57
N ARG A 144 -27.91 -20.51 4.49
CA ARG A 144 -27.90 -21.96 4.31
C ARG A 144 -27.05 -22.68 5.35
N ALA A 145 -25.85 -22.18 5.64
CA ALA A 145 -24.97 -22.73 6.67
C ALA A 145 -25.66 -22.70 8.03
N ALA A 146 -26.22 -21.55 8.40
CA ALA A 146 -26.95 -21.40 9.65
C ALA A 146 -28.17 -22.33 9.77
N TRP A 147 -28.92 -22.54 8.67
CA TRP A 147 -29.99 -23.54 8.65
C TRP A 147 -29.44 -24.96 8.87
N LEU A 148 -28.39 -25.35 8.12
CA LEU A 148 -27.78 -26.68 8.25
C LEU A 148 -27.22 -26.93 9.65
N ASP A 149 -26.67 -25.91 10.28
CA ASP A 149 -26.08 -25.96 11.63
C ASP A 149 -27.11 -25.74 12.75
N ASN A 150 -28.40 -25.57 12.39
CA ASN A 150 -29.51 -25.35 13.31
C ASN A 150 -29.31 -24.11 14.22
N GLU A 151 -28.63 -23.08 13.69
CA GLU A 151 -28.46 -21.80 14.37
C GLU A 151 -29.79 -21.05 14.47
N ASP A 152 -29.90 -20.15 15.46
CA ASP A 152 -31.07 -19.27 15.61
C ASP A 152 -31.25 -18.39 14.35
N PRO A 153 -32.37 -18.53 13.62
CA PRO A 153 -32.65 -17.70 12.45
C PRO A 153 -32.58 -16.20 12.76
N GLY A 154 -32.96 -15.79 13.98
CA GLY A 154 -32.88 -14.40 14.41
C GLY A 154 -31.46 -13.82 14.35
N ALA A 155 -30.45 -14.62 14.72
CA ALA A 155 -29.04 -14.22 14.70
C ALA A 155 -28.54 -14.00 13.26
N VAL A 156 -28.92 -14.89 12.33
CA VAL A 156 -28.56 -14.80 10.92
C VAL A 156 -29.16 -13.55 10.27
N LEU A 157 -30.44 -13.28 10.55
CA LEU A 157 -31.14 -12.10 10.03
C LEU A 157 -30.51 -10.81 10.56
N ALA A 158 -30.14 -10.79 11.85
CA ALA A 158 -29.42 -9.68 12.46
C ALA A 158 -28.06 -9.45 11.79
N GLU A 159 -27.34 -10.53 11.47
CA GLU A 159 -26.05 -10.44 10.79
C GLU A 159 -26.17 -9.92 9.36
N LEU A 160 -27.14 -10.42 8.57
CA LEU A 160 -27.39 -9.92 7.21
C LEU A 160 -27.75 -8.44 7.21
N LYS A 161 -28.57 -8.01 8.17
CA LYS A 161 -28.89 -6.59 8.35
C LYS A 161 -27.66 -5.76 8.69
N ALA A 162 -26.78 -6.27 9.57
CA ALA A 162 -25.51 -5.61 9.89
C ALA A 162 -24.56 -5.51 8.69
N ARG A 163 -24.67 -6.44 7.72
CA ARG A 163 -23.95 -6.41 6.45
C ARG A 163 -24.58 -5.48 5.40
N GLY A 164 -25.68 -4.80 5.73
CA GLY A 164 -26.35 -3.83 4.85
C GLY A 164 -27.41 -4.41 3.92
N TYR A 165 -27.83 -5.66 4.10
CA TYR A 165 -28.94 -6.22 3.32
C TYR A 165 -30.25 -5.55 3.73
N LEU A 166 -31.07 -5.21 2.74
CA LEU A 166 -32.42 -4.70 2.98
C LEU A 166 -33.34 -5.84 3.42
N ALA A 167 -34.29 -5.56 4.32
CA ALA A 167 -35.23 -6.57 4.83
C ALA A 167 -35.93 -7.34 3.69
N LYS A 168 -36.37 -6.63 2.63
CA LYS A 168 -36.99 -7.24 1.43
C LYS A 168 -36.08 -8.23 0.70
N ASP A 169 -34.76 -8.00 0.69
CA ASP A 169 -33.81 -8.84 -0.02
C ASP A 169 -33.50 -10.09 0.82
N ILE A 170 -33.48 -9.94 2.15
CA ILE A 170 -33.37 -11.05 3.09
C ILE A 170 -34.58 -11.99 2.97
N GLU A 171 -35.80 -11.45 2.96
CA GLU A 171 -37.03 -12.25 2.76
C GLU A 171 -37.00 -13.03 1.45
N ARG A 172 -36.55 -12.39 0.36
CA ARG A 172 -36.37 -13.06 -0.94
C ARG A 172 -35.33 -14.17 -0.89
N LEU A 173 -34.20 -13.95 -0.20
CA LEU A 173 -33.15 -14.97 -0.04
C LEU A 173 -33.66 -16.18 0.75
N VAL A 174 -34.38 -15.96 1.85
CA VAL A 174 -35.00 -17.03 2.65
C VAL A 174 -35.96 -17.83 1.79
N THR A 175 -36.87 -17.15 1.09
CA THR A 175 -37.85 -17.78 0.19
C THR A 175 -37.16 -18.61 -0.90
N LEU A 176 -36.08 -18.09 -1.51
CA LEU A 176 -35.32 -18.80 -2.54
C LEU A 176 -34.64 -20.06 -2.02
N LEU A 177 -34.11 -20.03 -0.79
CA LEU A 177 -33.43 -21.15 -0.16
C LEU A 177 -34.41 -22.24 0.31
N GLU A 178 -35.61 -21.87 0.74
CA GLU A 178 -36.69 -22.83 1.03
C GLU A 178 -37.11 -23.61 -0.23
N LEU A 179 -37.16 -22.93 -1.39
CA LEU A 179 -37.68 -23.49 -2.63
C LEU A 179 -36.68 -24.33 -3.43
N ARG A 180 -35.37 -24.10 -3.27
CA ARG A 180 -34.36 -24.69 -4.16
C ARG A 180 -33.22 -25.32 -3.36
N PRO A 181 -33.02 -26.66 -3.43
CA PRO A 181 -31.81 -27.28 -2.93
C PRO A 181 -30.59 -26.67 -3.62
N GLY A 182 -29.54 -26.39 -2.86
CA GLY A 182 -28.32 -25.82 -3.43
C GLY A 182 -27.64 -26.81 -4.39
N PRO A 183 -26.71 -26.35 -5.24
CA PRO A 183 -25.99 -27.23 -6.17
C PRO A 183 -25.36 -28.45 -5.47
N THR A 184 -24.79 -28.26 -4.28
CA THR A 184 -24.23 -29.34 -3.46
C THR A 184 -25.29 -30.36 -3.02
N ASP A 185 -26.52 -29.91 -2.71
CA ASP A 185 -27.61 -30.82 -2.33
C ASP A 185 -28.10 -31.59 -3.54
N LEU A 186 -28.20 -30.95 -4.71
CA LEU A 186 -28.52 -31.62 -5.97
C LEU A 186 -27.48 -32.70 -6.32
N VAL A 187 -26.19 -32.42 -6.13
CA VAL A 187 -25.12 -33.42 -6.30
C VAL A 187 -25.28 -34.56 -5.28
N ARG A 188 -25.53 -34.25 -4.01
CA ARG A 188 -25.76 -35.27 -2.97
C ARG A 188 -26.99 -36.14 -3.26
N PHE A 189 -28.09 -35.55 -3.72
CA PHE A 189 -29.28 -36.28 -4.13
C PHE A 189 -29.01 -37.13 -5.36
N GLY A 190 -28.36 -36.58 -6.39
CA GLY A 190 -27.98 -37.32 -7.59
C GLY A 190 -27.04 -38.50 -7.30
N VAL A 191 -26.05 -38.33 -6.41
CA VAL A 191 -25.18 -39.44 -5.97
C VAL A 191 -25.98 -40.46 -5.15
N ARG A 192 -26.86 -40.03 -4.24
CA ARG A 192 -27.69 -40.98 -3.49
C ARG A 192 -28.61 -41.81 -4.39
N GLU A 193 -29.12 -41.21 -5.45
CA GLU A 193 -30.04 -41.85 -6.39
C GLU A 193 -29.31 -42.75 -7.41
N ALA A 194 -28.11 -42.37 -7.83
CA ALA A 194 -27.29 -43.18 -8.74
C ALA A 194 -26.73 -44.47 -8.09
N TRP A 195 -26.70 -44.54 -6.76
CA TRP A 195 -26.15 -45.67 -5.99
C TRP A 195 -27.23 -46.45 -5.21
N ARG A 196 -28.48 -46.32 -5.62
CA ARG A 196 -29.61 -47.07 -5.05
C ARG A 196 -29.67 -48.45 -5.73
N ASP A 197 -29.63 -49.52 -4.93
CA ASP A 197 -29.60 -50.93 -5.40
C ASP A 197 -30.82 -51.31 -6.26
N ASP A 198 -31.89 -50.53 -6.19
CA ASP A 198 -33.12 -50.62 -6.97
C ASP A 198 -33.02 -50.05 -8.40
N VAL A 199 -31.90 -49.38 -8.74
CA VAL A 199 -31.63 -48.79 -10.06
C VAL A 199 -30.45 -49.48 -10.78
N ALA A 200 -29.68 -50.33 -10.08
CA ALA A 200 -28.50 -51.03 -10.59
C ALA A 200 -28.80 -52.39 -11.25
#